data_AF-A0A5B7A168-F1
#
_entry.id   AF-A0A5B7A168-F1
#
_cell.length_a   1.000
_cell.length_b   1.000
_cell.length_c   1.000
_cell.angle_alpha   90.00
_cell.angle_beta   90.00
_cell.angle_gamma   90.00
#
_symmetry.space_group_name_H-M   'P 1'
#
loop_
_entity.id
_entity.type
_entity.pdbx_description
1 polymer ?
#
loop_
_entity_poly.entity_id
_entity_poly.type
_entity_poly.pdbx_seq_one_letter_code
_entity_poly.pdbx_strand_id
1 'polypeptide(L)'
;ESICCFDFVDESFRFLPSPSQFDDHKEPIRHMNFALLRNCLCITHFSNSNDQLLGPSFDLWMMTDYGVKDSWIKVVSIPDRYKDSMLIGSVTLWSNGETFMWLLSSGLLSFDPTTGRFKLIETYKWQTQIFGEIIPFVPSLVSLKNVVGEHYFKNLERGRRVRIEEKSLKSRVTNLSDS
;
A
#
# COMPACT_ATOMS: atom_id res chain seq x y z
N GLU A 1 22.21 4.17 -8.47
CA GLU A 1 20.83 3.74 -8.79
C GLU A 1 20.42 2.72 -7.74
N SER A 2 19.23 2.87 -7.14
CA SER A 2 18.87 2.16 -5.89
C SER A 2 17.63 1.28 -6.03
N ILE A 3 17.04 1.20 -7.23
CA ILE A 3 15.82 0.43 -7.51
C ILE A 3 16.17 -0.60 -8.57
N CYS A 4 15.92 -1.88 -8.27
CA CYS A 4 16.12 -2.99 -9.21
C CYS A 4 14.75 -3.53 -9.64
N CYS A 5 14.57 -3.76 -10.94
CA CYS A 5 13.41 -4.44 -11.51
C CYS A 5 13.85 -5.62 -12.36
N PHE A 6 12.94 -6.56 -12.57
CA PHE A 6 13.13 -7.72 -13.41
C PHE A 6 12.27 -7.58 -14.66
N ASP A 7 12.90 -7.59 -15.83
CA ASP A 7 12.22 -7.58 -17.13
C ASP A 7 11.94 -9.03 -17.54
N PHE A 8 10.66 -9.36 -17.75
CA PHE A 8 10.21 -10.70 -18.15
C PHE A 8 10.43 -11.01 -19.63
N VAL A 9 10.52 -10.00 -20.49
CA VAL A 9 10.77 -10.18 -21.93
C VAL A 9 12.23 -10.57 -22.15
N ASP A 10 13.13 -9.87 -21.47
CA ASP A 10 14.58 -10.07 -21.62
C ASP A 10 15.18 -10.98 -20.53
N GLU A 11 14.36 -11.47 -19.61
CA GLU A 11 14.74 -12.27 -18.44
C GLU A 11 15.97 -11.70 -17.68
N SER A 12 16.01 -10.38 -17.52
CA SER A 12 17.18 -9.66 -17.01
C SER A 12 16.82 -8.64 -15.93
N PHE A 13 17.79 -8.39 -15.04
CA PHE A 13 17.68 -7.33 -14.07
C PHE A 13 18.05 -5.98 -14.69
N ARG A 14 17.24 -4.96 -14.39
CA ARG A 14 17.47 -3.58 -14.80
C ARG A 14 17.40 -2.66 -13.59
N PHE A 15 18.10 -1.54 -13.68
CA PHE A 15 18.06 -0.52 -12.64
C PHE A 15 17.17 0.64 -13.07
N LEU A 16 16.39 1.16 -12.13
CA LEU A 16 15.56 2.33 -12.32
C LEU A 16 16.14 3.51 -11.55
N PRO A 17 15.99 4.74 -12.07
CA PRO A 17 16.41 5.93 -11.35
C PRO A 17 15.55 6.14 -10.11
N SER A 18 16.18 6.51 -9.00
CA SER A 18 15.50 7.01 -7.81
C SER A 18 15.16 8.51 -7.96
N PRO A 19 14.19 9.03 -7.17
CA PRO A 19 13.98 10.46 -7.02
C PRO A 19 15.29 11.20 -6.70
N SER A 20 15.51 12.37 -7.29
CA SER A 20 16.72 13.18 -7.09
C SER A 20 16.94 13.58 -5.63
N GLN A 21 15.86 13.72 -4.85
CA GLN A 21 15.94 14.00 -3.42
C GLN A 21 16.69 12.90 -2.64
N PHE A 22 16.85 11.71 -3.21
CA PHE A 22 17.58 10.60 -2.60
C PHE A 22 19.08 10.59 -2.90
N ASP A 23 19.57 11.49 -3.77
CA ASP A 23 20.97 11.51 -4.19
C ASP A 23 21.92 12.01 -3.07
N ASP A 24 21.43 12.84 -2.14
CA ASP A 24 22.25 13.53 -1.12
C ASP A 24 22.06 12.96 0.31
N HIS A 25 21.51 11.75 0.43
CA HIS A 25 21.31 11.12 1.73
C HIS A 25 22.63 10.54 2.27
N LYS A 26 23.22 11.23 3.24
CA LYS A 26 24.40 10.76 4.01
C LYS A 26 24.11 9.52 4.85
N GLU A 27 22.84 9.30 5.20
CA GLU A 27 22.38 8.15 5.98
C GLU A 27 21.56 7.20 5.11
N PRO A 28 21.61 5.88 5.37
CA PRO A 28 20.80 4.92 4.62
C PRO A 28 19.31 5.24 4.78
N ILE A 29 18.60 5.28 3.66
CA ILE A 29 17.14 5.38 3.57
C ILE A 29 16.54 4.22 4.38
N ARG A 30 15.89 4.53 5.51
CA ARG A 30 15.20 3.53 6.34
C ARG A 30 13.72 3.51 6.01
N HIS A 31 13.10 2.33 6.11
CA HIS A 31 11.65 2.14 5.93
C HIS A 31 11.13 2.63 4.57
N MET A 32 11.76 2.15 3.49
CA MET A 32 11.28 2.35 2.13
C MET A 32 10.27 1.26 1.77
N ASN A 33 9.18 1.64 1.11
CA ASN A 33 8.22 0.67 0.57
C ASN A 33 7.81 1.07 -0.86
N PHE A 34 7.36 0.10 -1.65
CA PHE A 34 6.84 0.33 -2.98
C PHE A 34 5.33 0.21 -3.00
N ALA A 35 4.69 1.03 -3.84
CA ALA A 35 3.25 0.96 -4.05
C ALA A 35 2.91 1.28 -5.51
N LEU A 36 1.64 1.03 -5.87
CA LEU A 36 1.08 1.40 -7.16
C LEU A 36 -0.04 2.42 -6.95
N LEU A 37 0.10 3.60 -7.52
CA LEU A 37 -0.94 4.63 -7.52
C LEU A 37 -1.17 5.05 -8.96
N ARG A 38 -2.41 4.93 -9.46
CA ARG A 38 -2.76 5.24 -10.86
C ARG A 38 -1.84 4.53 -11.87
N ASN A 39 -1.52 3.27 -11.60
CA ASN A 39 -0.61 2.44 -12.41
C ASN A 39 0.84 2.96 -12.49
N CYS A 40 1.20 3.96 -11.68
CA CYS A 40 2.55 4.48 -11.60
C CYS A 40 3.28 3.86 -10.41
N LEU A 41 4.57 3.56 -10.59
CA LEU A 41 5.43 3.10 -9.50
C LEU A 41 5.57 4.23 -8.47
N CYS A 42 5.31 3.90 -7.22
CA CYS A 42 5.46 4.82 -6.11
C CYS A 42 6.43 4.30 -5.07
N ILE A 43 7.08 5.23 -4.40
CA ILE A 43 7.98 5.00 -3.27
C ILE A 43 7.44 5.76 -2.08
N THR A 44 7.31 5.09 -0.95
CA THR A 44 7.17 5.74 0.35
C THR A 44 8.50 5.73 1.07
N HIS A 45 8.82 6.86 1.71
CA HIS A 45 10.04 7.00 2.50
C HIS A 45 9.79 7.84 3.74
N PHE A 46 10.41 7.46 4.85
CA PHE A 46 10.49 8.27 6.05
C PHE A 46 11.60 9.32 5.93
N SER A 47 11.23 10.56 5.65
CA SER A 47 12.17 11.67 5.62
C SER A 47 12.37 12.23 7.03
N ASN A 48 13.58 12.09 7.56
CA ASN A 48 14.06 12.96 8.62
C ASN A 48 14.39 14.32 7.98
N SER A 49 13.38 15.16 7.81
CA SER A 49 13.64 16.52 7.35
C SER A 49 14.51 17.22 8.40
N ASN A 50 15.61 17.85 7.95
CA ASN A 50 16.40 18.75 8.79
C ASN A 50 15.71 20.12 8.95
N ASP A 51 14.52 20.27 8.36
CA ASP A 51 13.71 21.47 8.47
C ASP A 51 13.04 21.47 9.85
N GLN A 52 13.62 22.26 10.77
CA GLN A 52 13.21 22.34 12.17
C GLN A 52 11.74 22.75 12.35
N LEU A 53 11.09 23.25 11.29
CA LEU A 53 9.68 23.65 11.29
C LEU A 53 8.71 22.52 10.92
N LEU A 54 9.15 21.48 10.20
CA LEU A 54 8.26 20.48 9.60
C LEU A 54 8.35 19.09 10.22
N GLY A 55 9.39 18.83 11.03
CA GLY A 55 9.55 17.53 11.69
C GLY A 55 9.73 16.37 10.69
N PRO A 56 9.84 15.13 11.19
CA PRO A 56 9.88 13.96 10.33
C PRO A 56 8.55 13.74 9.60
N SER A 57 8.60 13.45 8.30
CA SER A 57 7.41 13.17 7.47
C SER A 57 7.56 11.87 6.70
N PHE A 58 6.45 11.21 6.39
CA PHE A 58 6.46 10.17 5.36
C PHE A 58 6.07 10.79 4.03
N ASP A 59 6.97 10.73 3.05
CA ASP A 59 6.72 11.24 1.72
C ASP A 59 6.38 10.09 0.76
N LEU A 60 5.35 10.30 -0.07
CA LEU A 60 4.99 9.44 -1.19
C LEU A 60 5.44 10.11 -2.49
N TRP A 61 6.33 9.44 -3.20
CA TRP A 61 6.83 9.83 -4.53
C TRP A 61 6.23 8.92 -5.60
N MET A 62 5.89 9.50 -6.75
CA MET A 62 5.34 8.80 -7.91
C MET A 62 6.19 9.07 -9.14
N MET A 63 6.55 8.02 -9.88
CA MET A 63 7.22 8.12 -11.17
C MET A 63 6.17 8.25 -12.27
N THR A 64 5.98 9.45 -12.83
CA THR A 64 4.94 9.69 -13.85
C THR A 64 5.30 9.11 -15.20
N ASP A 65 6.60 9.05 -15.53
CA ASP A 65 7.12 8.46 -16.76
C ASP A 65 8.13 7.35 -16.41
N TYR A 66 7.77 6.11 -16.76
CA TYR A 66 8.52 4.94 -16.31
C TYR A 66 9.98 4.97 -16.80
N GLY A 67 10.93 4.86 -15.87
CA GLY A 67 12.36 4.92 -16.16
C GLY A 67 12.96 6.33 -16.31
N VAL A 68 12.17 7.40 -16.21
CA VAL A 68 12.64 8.78 -16.34
C VAL A 68 12.89 9.40 -14.97
N LYS A 69 14.14 9.77 -14.68
CA LYS A 69 14.55 10.32 -13.37
C LYS A 69 13.79 11.59 -12.98
N ASP A 70 13.60 12.50 -13.92
CA ASP A 70 12.97 13.80 -13.63
C ASP A 70 11.44 13.72 -13.55
N SER A 71 10.85 12.54 -13.78
CA SER A 71 9.41 12.30 -13.69
C SER A 71 8.92 11.99 -12.27
N TRP A 72 9.84 11.88 -11.31
CA TRP A 72 9.49 11.65 -9.91
C TRP A 72 8.87 12.91 -9.30
N ILE A 73 7.61 12.83 -8.91
CA ILE A 73 6.89 13.91 -8.22
C ILE A 73 6.50 13.49 -6.80
N LYS A 74 6.57 14.41 -5.85
CA LYS A 74 6.03 14.20 -4.50
C LYS A 74 4.52 14.42 -4.54
N VAL A 75 3.76 13.38 -4.20
CA VAL A 75 2.29 13.40 -4.28
C VAL A 75 1.65 13.65 -2.92
N VAL A 76 2.25 13.12 -1.85
CA VAL A 76 1.72 13.23 -0.49
C VAL A 76 2.86 13.36 0.52
N SER A 77 2.67 14.23 1.51
CA SER A 77 3.47 14.24 2.75
C SER A 77 2.53 13.94 3.92
N ILE A 78 2.71 12.78 4.55
CA ILE A 78 1.90 12.35 5.70
C ILE A 78 2.31 13.17 6.93
N PRO A 79 1.33 13.70 7.69
CA PRO A 79 1.60 14.53 8.87
C PRO A 79 2.38 13.82 10.00
N ASP A 80 3.16 14.60 10.77
CA ASP A 80 3.98 14.15 11.92
C ASP A 80 3.21 13.33 12.97
N ARG A 81 1.90 13.57 13.14
CA ARG A 81 1.07 12.79 14.09
C ARG A 81 0.99 11.29 13.78
N TYR A 82 1.45 10.87 12.60
CA TYR A 82 1.53 9.47 12.19
C TYR A 82 2.99 8.94 12.15
N LYS A 83 3.98 9.68 12.68
CA LYS A 83 5.41 9.33 12.62
C LYS A 83 5.77 8.00 13.27
N ASP A 84 5.07 7.65 14.35
CA ASP A 84 5.27 6.39 15.08
C ASP A 84 4.60 5.20 14.36
N SER A 85 4.02 5.45 13.18
CA SER A 85 3.39 4.45 12.36
C SER A 85 4.21 4.12 11.14
N MET A 86 4.77 2.91 11.10
CA MET A 86 5.42 2.39 9.91
C MET A 86 4.37 2.17 8.80
N LEU A 87 4.55 2.80 7.64
CA LEU A 87 3.82 2.45 6.43
C LEU A 87 4.23 1.03 6.01
N ILE A 88 3.32 0.06 6.16
CA ILE A 88 3.63 -1.35 5.88
C ILE A 88 3.23 -1.78 4.49
N GLY A 89 2.32 -1.08 3.82
CA GLY A 89 1.95 -1.54 2.50
C GLY A 89 0.95 -0.67 1.77
N SER A 90 0.70 -1.15 0.56
CA SER A 90 -0.32 -0.78 -0.41
C SER A 90 -0.94 0.61 -0.22
N VAL A 91 -0.45 1.54 -1.03
CA VAL A 91 -1.24 2.70 -1.42
C VAL A 91 -2.29 2.22 -2.42
N THR A 92 -3.57 2.38 -2.14
CA THR A 92 -4.66 2.00 -3.07
C THR A 92 -5.48 3.22 -3.43
N LEU A 93 -5.79 3.36 -4.73
CA LEU A 93 -6.73 4.37 -5.21
C LEU A 93 -8.16 3.84 -5.17
N TRP A 94 -9.07 4.63 -4.61
CA TRP A 94 -10.49 4.36 -4.62
C TRP A 94 -11.17 4.98 -5.84
N SER A 95 -12.39 4.53 -6.14
CA SER A 95 -13.14 4.99 -7.31
C SER A 95 -13.44 6.49 -7.31
N ASN A 96 -13.51 7.12 -6.14
CA ASN A 96 -13.69 8.58 -5.98
C ASN A 96 -12.37 9.37 -6.04
N GLY A 97 -11.24 8.70 -6.25
CA GLY A 97 -9.91 9.32 -6.26
C GLY A 97 -9.24 9.43 -4.90
N GLU A 98 -9.90 9.07 -3.80
CA GLU A 98 -9.26 8.98 -2.48
C GLU A 98 -8.17 7.91 -2.47
N THR A 99 -7.14 8.14 -1.68
CA THR A 99 -5.99 7.24 -1.55
C THR A 99 -5.97 6.63 -0.15
N PHE A 100 -5.89 5.32 -0.06
CA PHE A 100 -5.80 4.57 1.20
C PHE A 100 -4.38 4.08 1.42
N MET A 101 -3.90 4.15 2.65
CA MET A 101 -2.56 3.74 3.07
C MET A 101 -2.63 2.93 4.36
N TRP A 102 -1.84 1.87 4.45
CA TRP A 102 -1.79 1.03 5.65
C TRP A 102 -0.66 1.44 6.59
N LEU A 103 -1.03 1.83 7.82
CA LEU A 103 -0.15 2.23 8.90
C LEU A 103 -0.12 1.13 9.97
N LEU A 104 1.05 0.51 10.23
CA LEU A 104 1.21 -0.62 11.16
C LEU A 104 0.52 -0.40 12.52
N SER A 105 0.76 0.76 13.13
CA SER A 105 0.30 1.06 14.49
C SER A 105 -0.97 1.90 14.55
N SER A 106 -1.45 2.41 13.41
CA SER A 106 -2.61 3.33 13.35
C SER A 106 -3.81 2.77 12.57
N GLY A 107 -3.63 1.71 11.76
CA GLY A 107 -4.69 1.17 10.93
C GLY A 107 -4.70 1.77 9.52
N LEU A 108 -5.90 2.00 8.96
CA LEU A 108 -6.05 2.51 7.60
C LEU A 108 -6.14 4.03 7.59
N LEU A 109 -5.27 4.70 6.83
CA LEU A 109 -5.32 6.15 6.61
C LEU A 109 -5.89 6.44 5.23
N SER A 110 -6.90 7.31 5.15
CA SER A 110 -7.37 7.86 3.88
C SER A 110 -6.81 9.26 3.65
N PHE A 111 -6.51 9.58 2.40
CA PHE A 111 -6.09 10.87 1.90
C PHE A 111 -7.02 11.28 0.76
N ASP A 112 -7.69 12.42 0.93
CA ASP A 112 -8.47 13.06 -0.13
C ASP A 112 -7.56 14.06 -0.87
N PRO A 113 -7.15 13.77 -2.11
CA PRO A 113 -6.27 14.65 -2.88
C PRO A 113 -6.95 15.97 -3.26
N THR A 114 -8.28 16.04 -3.26
CA THR A 114 -9.03 17.26 -3.61
C THR A 114 -9.01 18.26 -2.47
N THR A 115 -9.13 17.77 -1.23
CA THR A 115 -9.13 18.63 -0.03
C THR A 115 -7.80 18.65 0.71
N GLY A 116 -6.85 17.78 0.34
CA GLY A 116 -5.57 17.59 1.04
C GLY A 116 -5.72 17.01 2.45
N ARG A 117 -6.90 16.46 2.78
CA ARG A 117 -7.22 16.03 4.15
C ARG A 117 -6.91 14.55 4.35
N PHE A 118 -6.42 14.27 5.56
CA PHE A 118 -6.19 12.92 6.03
C PHE A 118 -7.26 12.52 7.05
N LYS A 119 -7.76 11.30 6.95
CA LYS A 119 -8.69 10.73 7.92
C LYS A 119 -8.21 9.35 8.32
N LEU A 120 -8.06 9.14 9.64
CA LEU A 120 -7.81 7.81 10.17
C LEU A 120 -9.12 7.04 10.17
N ILE A 121 -9.09 5.83 9.62
CA ILE A 121 -10.21 4.91 9.61
C ILE A 121 -9.94 3.86 10.66
N GLU A 122 -10.79 3.88 11.69
CA GLU A 122 -10.77 2.86 12.72
C GLU A 122 -11.09 1.51 12.08
N THR A 123 -10.09 0.64 12.02
CA THR A 123 -10.28 -0.78 11.72
C THR A 123 -10.53 -1.54 13.02
N TYR A 124 -10.92 -2.82 12.91
CA TYR A 124 -11.07 -3.67 14.09
C TYR A 124 -9.82 -3.58 14.98
N LYS A 125 -10.00 -3.33 16.29
CA LYS A 125 -8.88 -3.21 17.24
C LYS A 125 -8.27 -4.59 17.44
N TRP A 126 -7.12 -4.83 16.83
CA TRP A 126 -6.37 -6.06 17.04
C TRP A 126 -5.75 -5.99 18.44
N GLN A 127 -6.12 -6.91 19.32
CA GLN A 127 -5.61 -6.96 20.71
C GLN A 127 -4.13 -7.34 20.80
N THR A 128 -3.48 -7.67 19.69
CA THR A 128 -2.05 -7.97 19.59
C THR A 128 -1.47 -7.27 18.37
N GLN A 129 -0.21 -6.85 18.47
CA GLN A 129 0.60 -6.34 17.36
C GLN A 129 0.82 -7.47 16.35
N ILE A 130 -0.16 -7.71 15.48
CA ILE A 130 0.01 -8.69 14.41
C ILE A 130 0.58 -7.95 13.20
N PHE A 131 1.71 -8.44 12.71
CA PHE A 131 2.25 -8.12 11.38
C PHE A 131 1.31 -8.71 10.31
N GLY A 132 0.14 -8.10 10.14
CA GLY A 132 -0.80 -8.47 9.08
C GLY A 132 -0.42 -7.76 7.78
N GLU A 133 -0.29 -8.52 6.70
CA GLU A 133 -0.19 -7.96 5.35
C GLU A 133 -1.60 -7.66 4.85
N ILE A 134 -1.86 -6.41 4.45
CA ILE A 134 -3.09 -6.06 3.72
C ILE A 134 -2.74 -6.03 2.24
N ILE A 135 -3.29 -7.00 1.53
CA ILE A 135 -3.15 -7.12 0.08
C ILE A 135 -4.42 -6.53 -0.55
N PRO A 136 -4.33 -5.47 -1.36
CA PRO A 136 -5.48 -4.97 -2.09
C PRO A 136 -5.98 -6.07 -3.03
N PHE A 137 -7.27 -6.39 -2.94
CA PHE A 137 -7.86 -7.33 -3.89
C PHE A 137 -7.99 -6.65 -5.26
N VAL A 138 -7.15 -7.07 -6.20
CA VAL A 138 -7.23 -6.64 -7.60
C VAL A 138 -8.00 -7.72 -8.37
N PRO A 139 -9.29 -7.50 -8.70
CA PRO A 139 -10.04 -8.47 -9.49
C PRO A 139 -9.43 -8.58 -10.90
N SER A 140 -9.04 -9.77 -11.29
CA SER A 140 -8.66 -10.06 -12.67
C SER A 140 -9.91 -10.41 -13.48
N LEU A 141 -10.09 -9.77 -14.64
CA LEU A 141 -11.09 -10.20 -15.63
C LEU A 141 -10.65 -11.46 -16.39
N VAL A 142 -9.40 -11.90 -16.20
CA VAL A 142 -8.90 -13.14 -16.79
C VAL A 142 -9.37 -14.28 -15.91
N SER A 143 -10.27 -15.11 -16.45
CA SER A 143 -10.71 -16.33 -15.77
C SER A 143 -9.50 -17.19 -15.43
N LEU A 144 -9.41 -17.65 -14.18
CA LEU A 144 -8.37 -18.61 -13.77
C LEU A 144 -8.33 -19.82 -14.70
N LYS A 145 -9.49 -20.25 -15.23
CA LYS A 145 -9.62 -21.31 -16.23
C LYS A 145 -8.75 -21.06 -17.47
N ASN A 146 -8.68 -19.82 -17.92
CA ASN A 146 -7.91 -19.43 -19.09
C ASN A 146 -6.42 -19.34 -18.78
N VAL A 147 -6.05 -19.04 -17.52
CA VAL A 147 -4.64 -18.95 -17.07
C VAL A 147 -4.04 -20.33 -16.82
N VAL A 148 -4.74 -21.19 -16.07
CA VAL A 148 -4.20 -22.50 -15.65
C VAL A 148 -4.61 -23.65 -16.58
N GLY A 149 -5.50 -23.41 -17.54
CA GLY A 149 -6.09 -24.43 -18.41
C GLY A 149 -7.19 -25.25 -17.73
N GLU A 150 -8.09 -25.83 -18.54
CA GLU A 150 -9.27 -26.56 -18.07
C GLU A 150 -8.97 -27.72 -17.11
N HIS A 151 -7.90 -28.45 -17.38
CA HIS A 151 -7.54 -29.64 -16.61
C HIS A 151 -7.18 -29.30 -15.15
N TYR A 152 -6.40 -28.24 -14.93
CA TYR A 152 -5.99 -27.81 -13.59
C TYR A 152 -7.08 -27.03 -12.86
N PHE A 153 -7.93 -26.30 -13.59
CA PHE A 153 -9.06 -25.58 -13.01
C PHE A 153 -10.09 -26.51 -12.33
N LYS A 154 -10.38 -27.68 -12.94
CA LYS A 154 -11.30 -28.69 -12.36
C LYS A 154 -10.82 -29.23 -11.01
N ASN A 155 -9.51 -29.24 -10.74
CA ASN A 155 -8.95 -29.65 -9.45
C ASN A 155 -9.06 -28.55 -8.38
N LEU A 156 -9.04 -27.27 -8.79
CA LEU A 156 -9.24 -26.13 -7.90
C LEU A 156 -10.71 -26.00 -7.46
N GLU A 157 -11.67 -26.23 -8.35
CA GLU A 157 -13.11 -26.23 -8.01
C GLU A 157 -13.47 -27.32 -6.98
N ARG A 158 -12.81 -28.48 -7.06
CA ARG A 158 -13.00 -29.58 -6.11
C ARG A 158 -12.48 -29.25 -4.70
N GLY A 159 -11.56 -28.29 -4.57
CA GLY A 159 -10.89 -27.97 -3.31
C GLY A 159 -11.56 -26.92 -2.43
N ARG A 160 -12.54 -26.13 -2.90
CA ARG A 160 -13.10 -25.01 -2.11
C ARG A 160 -14.59 -24.73 -2.39
N ARG A 161 -15.46 -25.36 -1.61
CA ARG A 161 -16.70 -24.73 -1.14
C ARG A 161 -16.68 -24.66 0.39
N VAL A 162 -15.82 -23.81 0.94
CA VAL A 162 -16.05 -23.31 2.30
C VAL A 162 -17.04 -22.15 2.14
N ARG A 163 -18.33 -22.44 2.31
CA ARG A 163 -19.33 -21.39 2.54
C ARG A 163 -19.01 -20.79 3.90
N ILE A 164 -18.53 -19.55 3.92
CA ILE A 164 -18.52 -18.78 5.16
C ILE A 164 -20.00 -18.48 5.43
N GLU A 165 -20.59 -19.19 6.39
CA GLU A 165 -21.97 -18.93 6.79
C GLU A 165 -22.06 -17.57 7.49
N GLU A 166 -22.82 -16.67 6.87
CA GLU A 166 -23.11 -15.29 7.32
C GLU A 166 -23.74 -15.22 8.74
N LYS A 167 -24.16 -16.36 9.30
CA LYS A 167 -24.75 -16.46 10.65
C LYS A 167 -23.79 -16.09 11.78
N SER A 168 -22.48 -16.13 11.57
CA SER A 168 -21.48 -15.77 12.59
C SER A 168 -21.40 -14.26 12.89
N LEU A 169 -21.94 -13.39 12.03
CA LEU A 169 -21.88 -11.94 12.21
C LEU A 169 -23.07 -11.36 12.99
N LYS A 170 -24.21 -12.06 13.02
CA LYS A 170 -25.43 -11.55 13.69
C LYS A 170 -25.53 -11.87 15.18
N SER A 171 -24.81 -12.88 15.69
CA SER A 171 -24.92 -13.27 17.11
C SER A 171 -24.11 -12.41 18.09
N ARG A 172 -23.26 -11.49 17.59
CA ARG A 172 -22.41 -10.64 18.45
C ARG A 172 -22.90 -9.21 18.63
N VAL A 173 -24.01 -8.83 18.00
CA VAL A 173 -24.58 -7.47 18.13
C VAL A 173 -25.63 -7.37 19.24
N THR A 174 -26.15 -8.49 19.76
CA THR A 174 -27.20 -8.46 20.80
C THR A 174 -26.72 -8.56 22.25
N ASN A 175 -25.40 -8.68 22.52
CA ASN A 175 -24.87 -8.88 23.88
C ASN A 175 -24.08 -7.68 24.43
N LEU A 176 -24.30 -6.46 23.93
CA LEU A 176 -23.67 -5.24 24.44
C LEU A 176 -24.68 -4.19 24.94
N SER A 177 -25.92 -4.60 25.22
CA SER A 177 -26.95 -3.73 25.80
C SER A 177 -27.52 -4.26 27.10
N ASP A 178 -26.67 -4.82 27.98
CA ASP A 178 -26.95 -5.01 29.41
C ASP A 178 -25.66 -5.36 30.14
N SER A 179 -24.91 -4.31 30.54
CA SER A 179 -23.90 -4.30 31.62
C SER A 179 -23.51 -2.86 31.91
#